data_AF-A0A932NF16-F1
#
_entry.id   AF-A0A932NF16-F1
#
_cell.length_a   1.000
_cell.length_b   1.000
_cell.length_c   1.000
_cell.angle_alpha   90.00
_cell.angle_beta   90.00
_cell.angle_gamma   90.00
#
_symmetry.space_group_name_H-M   'P 1'
#
loop_
_entity.id
_entity.type
_entity.pdbx_description
1 polymer ?
#
loop_
_entity_poly.entity_id
_entity_poly.type
_entity_poly.pdbx_seq_one_letter_code
_entity_poly.pdbx_strand_id
1 'polypeptide(L)'
;MPKKEYSLFSSNCPYTFEIPQYAIVIPDTMDKKAEPFWYNIEYPQYRATLHLSYKNLMNSEAKLIDMVNDQRTLVYKHSVKADEITEGAFKTPNGNTGIVYELFGNTATWYQFYVTDNHKHFVRAALYFNTQTDADSVAPVFNFLKADAEHLIKTLNWK
;
A
#
# COMPACT_ATOMS: atom_id res chain seq x y z
N MET A 1 -13.15 -12.94 12.03
CA MET A 1 -12.95 -12.03 10.88
C MET A 1 -14.08 -12.23 9.89
N PRO A 2 -14.57 -11.18 9.20
CA PRO A 2 -15.63 -11.29 8.22
C PRO A 2 -15.16 -12.11 7.02
N LYS A 3 -16.12 -12.68 6.28
CA LYS A 3 -15.85 -13.27 4.97
C LYS A 3 -15.31 -12.17 4.04
N LYS A 4 -14.21 -12.45 3.35
CA LYS A 4 -13.61 -11.54 2.38
C LYS A 4 -14.45 -11.56 1.10
N GLU A 5 -15.28 -10.55 0.94
CA GLU A 5 -15.99 -10.26 -0.30
C GLU A 5 -15.44 -8.96 -0.86
N TYR A 6 -15.01 -9.00 -2.11
CA TYR A 6 -14.33 -7.88 -2.76
C TYR A 6 -15.25 -7.22 -3.78
N SER A 7 -15.11 -5.91 -3.93
CA SER A 7 -15.78 -5.12 -4.96
C SER A 7 -14.76 -4.27 -5.70
N LEU A 8 -15.01 -4.04 -6.99
CA LEU A 8 -14.16 -3.20 -7.82
C LEU A 8 -14.28 -1.74 -7.36
N PHE A 9 -13.17 -1.17 -6.91
CA PHE A 9 -13.00 0.26 -6.79
C PHE A 9 -12.60 0.82 -8.16
N SER A 10 -13.51 1.60 -8.75
CA SER A 10 -13.24 2.37 -9.96
C SER A 10 -13.75 3.79 -9.77
N SER A 11 -12.84 4.75 -9.93
CA SER A 11 -13.14 6.17 -9.94
C SER A 11 -12.51 6.81 -11.18
N ASN A 12 -12.39 8.15 -11.22
CA ASN A 12 -11.67 8.85 -12.29
C ASN A 12 -10.13 8.66 -12.22
N CYS A 13 -9.64 7.76 -11.35
CA CYS A 13 -8.23 7.40 -11.27
C CYS A 13 -7.71 6.71 -12.53
N PRO A 14 -6.41 6.85 -12.80
CA PRO A 14 -5.71 6.09 -13.84
C PRO A 14 -5.45 4.62 -13.45
N TYR A 15 -6.13 4.12 -12.43
CA TYR A 15 -6.05 2.74 -11.97
C TYR A 15 -7.41 2.27 -11.40
N THR A 16 -7.57 0.97 -11.33
CA THR A 16 -8.65 0.29 -10.60
C THR A 16 -8.05 -0.86 -9.80
N PHE A 17 -8.73 -1.28 -8.74
CA PHE A 17 -8.39 -2.49 -7.98
C PHE A 17 -9.62 -2.96 -7.23
N GLU A 18 -9.59 -4.20 -6.73
CA GLU A 18 -10.63 -4.70 -5.84
C GLU A 18 -10.27 -4.44 -4.37
N ILE A 19 -11.29 -4.12 -3.56
CA ILE A 19 -11.16 -3.90 -2.12
C ILE A 19 -12.21 -4.70 -1.36
N PRO A 20 -11.95 -5.08 -0.10
CA PRO A 20 -12.96 -5.75 0.69
C PRO A 20 -14.13 -4.81 1.01
N GLN A 21 -15.35 -5.32 1.03
CA GLN A 21 -16.58 -4.54 1.26
C GLN A 21 -16.64 -3.84 2.63
N TYR A 22 -15.82 -4.26 3.59
CA TYR A 22 -15.70 -3.61 4.91
C TYR A 22 -14.70 -2.45 4.93
N ALA A 23 -14.01 -2.17 3.82
CA ALA A 23 -13.12 -1.02 3.70
C ALA A 23 -13.86 0.22 3.19
N ILE A 24 -13.41 1.38 3.64
CA ILE A 24 -13.92 2.68 3.21
C ILE A 24 -12.80 3.40 2.47
N VAL A 25 -13.06 3.82 1.23
CA VAL A 25 -12.07 4.57 0.45
C VAL A 25 -12.41 6.05 0.49
N ILE A 26 -11.49 6.85 1.01
CA ILE A 26 -11.62 8.31 1.07
C ILE A 26 -10.41 8.96 0.36
N PRO A 27 -10.61 10.07 -0.38
CA PRO A 27 -9.47 10.82 -0.92
C PRO A 27 -8.58 11.33 0.22
N ASP A 28 -7.27 11.32 0.01
CA ASP A 28 -6.35 11.94 0.96
C ASP A 28 -6.44 13.47 0.82
N THR A 29 -7.25 14.10 1.67
CA THR A 29 -7.41 15.57 1.69
C THR A 29 -6.71 16.22 2.87
N MET A 30 -6.10 15.41 3.75
CA MET A 30 -5.52 15.88 5.01
C MET A 30 -4.04 16.17 4.91
N ASP A 31 -3.31 15.49 4.02
CA ASP A 31 -1.95 15.89 3.68
C ASP A 31 -1.97 17.13 2.77
N LYS A 32 -1.30 18.20 3.19
CA LYS A 32 -1.13 19.42 2.38
C LYS A 32 -0.35 19.17 1.08
N LYS A 33 0.36 18.04 1.00
CA LYS A 33 1.08 17.57 -0.17
C LYS A 33 0.32 16.49 -0.95
N ALA A 34 -0.91 16.16 -0.54
CA ALA A 34 -1.71 15.19 -1.25
C ALA A 34 -1.91 15.61 -2.70
N GLU A 35 -1.69 14.67 -3.61
CA GLU A 35 -1.87 14.87 -5.04
C GLU A 35 -3.14 14.17 -5.51
N PRO A 36 -3.63 14.52 -6.72
CA PRO A 36 -4.75 13.80 -7.32
C PRO A 36 -4.53 12.28 -7.30
N PHE A 37 -5.60 11.55 -7.02
CA PHE A 37 -5.61 10.09 -6.97
C PHE A 37 -4.84 9.46 -5.80
N TRP A 38 -4.65 10.20 -4.71
CA TRP A 38 -4.24 9.64 -3.43
C TRP A 38 -5.47 9.31 -2.59
N TYR A 39 -5.46 8.16 -1.95
CA TYR A 39 -6.58 7.66 -1.16
C TYR A 39 -6.10 7.01 0.13
N ASN A 40 -6.93 7.11 1.15
CA ASN A 40 -6.85 6.31 2.36
C ASN A 40 -7.93 5.23 2.27
N ILE A 41 -7.49 3.98 2.36
CA ILE A 41 -8.37 2.82 2.48
C ILE A 41 -8.44 2.49 3.96
N GLU A 42 -9.51 2.93 4.60
CA GLU A 42 -9.73 2.76 6.03
C GLU A 42 -10.38 1.40 6.31
N TYR A 43 -9.92 0.76 7.37
CA TYR A 43 -10.47 -0.45 7.94
C TYR A 43 -10.97 -0.15 9.37
N PRO A 44 -12.17 0.44 9.54
CA PRO A 44 -12.60 0.99 10.83
C PRO A 44 -12.62 -0.04 11.97
N GLN A 45 -13.05 -1.27 11.67
CA GLN A 45 -13.09 -2.38 12.63
C GLN A 45 -11.70 -2.74 13.20
N TYR A 46 -10.65 -2.48 12.43
CA TYR A 46 -9.28 -2.83 12.77
C TYR A 46 -8.42 -1.62 13.14
N ARG A 47 -9.02 -0.42 13.15
CA ARG A 47 -8.31 0.86 13.36
C ARG A 47 -7.03 0.92 12.52
N ALA A 48 -7.13 0.51 11.27
CA ALA A 48 -6.01 0.47 10.36
C ALA A 48 -6.35 1.26 9.09
N THR A 49 -5.32 1.83 8.48
CA THR A 49 -5.44 2.59 7.26
C THR A 49 -4.33 2.18 6.31
N LEU A 50 -4.70 1.81 5.07
CA LEU A 50 -3.76 1.65 3.97
C LEU A 50 -3.72 2.98 3.21
N HIS A 51 -2.65 3.73 3.42
CA HIS A 51 -2.39 4.99 2.72
C HIS A 51 -1.87 4.68 1.33
N LEU A 52 -2.51 5.20 0.29
CA LEU A 52 -2.17 4.96 -1.11
C LEU A 52 -1.84 6.28 -1.80
N SER A 53 -0.64 6.36 -2.38
CA SER A 53 -0.19 7.49 -3.17
C SER A 53 0.05 7.07 -4.62
N TYR A 54 -0.38 7.92 -5.55
CA TYR A 54 -0.18 7.73 -6.98
C TYR A 54 0.78 8.78 -7.55
N LYS A 55 1.61 8.36 -8.50
CA LYS A 55 2.48 9.22 -9.30
C LYS A 55 2.45 8.81 -10.76
N ASN A 56 2.39 9.83 -11.62
CA ASN A 56 2.63 9.66 -13.05
C ASN A 56 4.12 9.85 -13.33
N LEU A 57 4.78 8.80 -13.78
CA LEU A 57 6.22 8.79 -14.12
C LEU A 57 6.51 9.51 -15.43
N MET A 58 5.50 9.73 -16.27
CA MET A 58 5.61 10.40 -17.58
C MET A 58 6.70 9.79 -18.47
N ASN A 59 6.85 8.46 -18.44
CA ASN A 59 7.86 7.72 -19.20
C ASN A 59 9.31 8.11 -18.85
N SER A 60 9.55 8.57 -17.62
CA SER A 60 10.88 8.95 -17.14
C SER A 60 11.46 7.86 -16.25
N GLU A 61 12.52 7.20 -16.74
CA GLU A 61 13.30 6.22 -15.98
C GLU A 61 13.94 6.86 -14.73
N ALA A 62 14.44 8.09 -14.85
CA ALA A 62 14.97 8.83 -13.69
C ALA A 62 13.92 8.98 -12.58
N LYS A 63 12.67 9.31 -12.93
CA LYS A 63 11.58 9.40 -11.95
C LYS A 63 11.22 8.05 -11.34
N LEU A 64 11.29 6.96 -12.11
CA LEU A 64 11.10 5.62 -11.56
C LEU A 64 12.17 5.32 -10.51
N ILE A 65 13.44 5.56 -10.83
CA ILE A 65 14.56 5.37 -9.92
C ILE A 65 14.40 6.23 -8.66
N ASP A 66 14.04 7.51 -8.81
CA ASP A 66 13.79 8.41 -7.68
C ASP A 66 12.66 7.88 -6.78
N MET A 67 11.53 7.43 -7.36
CA MET A 67 10.40 6.89 -6.59
C MET A 67 10.74 5.60 -5.86
N VAL A 68 11.54 4.71 -6.47
CA VAL A 68 12.02 3.49 -5.82
C VAL A 68 12.96 3.83 -4.68
N ASN A 69 13.90 4.76 -4.88
CA ASN A 69 14.84 5.20 -3.85
C ASN A 69 14.15 5.94 -2.69
N ASP A 70 13.15 6.77 -2.99
CA ASP A 70 12.33 7.45 -1.99
C ASP A 70 11.55 6.45 -1.16
N GLN A 71 10.90 5.47 -1.80
CA GLN A 71 10.17 4.40 -1.10
C GLN A 71 11.10 3.62 -0.18
N ARG A 72 12.28 3.22 -0.68
CA ARG A 72 13.29 2.52 0.11
C ARG A 72 13.71 3.39 1.30
N THR A 73 14.04 4.64 1.07
CA THR A 73 14.42 5.59 2.13
C THR A 73 13.34 5.72 3.20
N LEU A 74 12.06 5.78 2.82
CA LEU A 74 10.94 5.84 3.77
C LEU A 74 10.84 4.57 4.61
N VAL A 75 10.91 3.39 3.99
CA VAL A 75 10.90 2.10 4.69
C VAL A 75 12.01 2.07 5.74
N TYR A 76 13.26 2.40 5.36
CA TYR A 76 14.41 2.34 6.27
C TYR A 76 14.41 3.46 7.34
N LYS A 77 13.83 4.63 7.05
CA LYS A 77 13.64 5.67 8.08
C LYS A 77 12.60 5.28 9.12
N HIS A 78 11.54 4.59 8.72
CA HIS A 78 10.49 4.12 9.62
C HIS A 78 10.85 2.79 10.32
N SER A 79 11.84 2.07 9.80
CA SER A 79 12.32 0.80 10.37
C SER A 79 13.32 0.95 11.51
N VAL A 80 13.64 2.18 11.97
CA VAL A 80 14.58 2.40 13.09
C VAL A 80 14.14 1.66 14.37
N LYS A 81 12.85 1.30 14.47
CA LYS A 81 12.29 0.50 15.56
C LYS A 81 11.86 -0.91 15.14
N ALA A 82 12.08 -1.30 13.88
CA ALA A 82 11.81 -2.64 13.41
C ALA A 82 13.01 -3.54 13.77
N ASP A 83 12.71 -4.75 14.23
CA ASP A 83 13.71 -5.77 14.54
C ASP A 83 14.20 -6.45 13.25
N GLU A 84 13.31 -6.56 12.26
CA GLU A 84 13.60 -7.18 10.97
C GLU A 84 12.83 -6.49 9.83
N ILE A 85 13.43 -6.46 8.64
CA ILE A 85 12.80 -6.04 7.40
C ILE A 85 13.04 -7.12 6.36
N THR A 86 11.97 -7.61 5.75
CA THR A 86 12.04 -8.48 4.58
C THR A 86 11.54 -7.74 3.36
N GLU A 87 12.23 -7.85 2.23
CA GLU A 87 11.81 -7.30 0.94
C GLU A 87 11.60 -8.42 -0.08
N GLY A 88 10.58 -8.28 -0.93
CA GLY A 88 10.24 -9.25 -1.95
C GLY A 88 9.80 -8.58 -3.24
N ALA A 89 10.47 -8.89 -4.35
CA ALA A 89 10.00 -8.49 -5.67
C ALA A 89 8.81 -9.35 -6.11
N PHE A 90 7.83 -8.75 -6.79
CA PHE A 90 6.70 -9.47 -7.35
C PHE A 90 6.38 -9.02 -8.79
N LYS A 91 5.63 -9.89 -9.48
CA LYS A 91 5.00 -9.59 -10.76
C LYS A 91 3.55 -10.02 -10.72
N THR A 92 2.63 -9.14 -11.11
CA THR A 92 1.19 -9.44 -11.15
C THR A 92 0.81 -10.13 -12.46
N PRO A 93 -0.34 -10.82 -12.53
CA PRO A 93 -0.83 -11.41 -13.77
C PRO A 93 -1.00 -10.39 -14.91
N ASN A 94 -1.29 -9.12 -14.55
CA ASN A 94 -1.45 -8.02 -15.51
C ASN A 94 -0.11 -7.43 -15.99
N GLY A 95 1.02 -8.02 -15.57
CA GLY A 95 2.37 -7.60 -16.00
C GLY A 95 3.00 -6.50 -15.15
N ASN A 96 2.30 -6.00 -14.12
CA ASN A 96 2.84 -4.98 -13.21
C ASN A 96 3.93 -5.58 -12.32
N THR A 97 4.90 -4.77 -11.93
CA THR A 97 6.00 -5.19 -11.06
C THR A 97 6.12 -4.28 -9.85
N GLY A 98 6.79 -4.75 -8.82
CA GLY A 98 6.96 -3.98 -7.60
C GLY A 98 7.78 -4.69 -6.54
N ILE A 99 7.94 -4.03 -5.40
CA ILE A 99 8.54 -4.60 -4.20
C ILE A 99 7.54 -4.45 -3.05
N VAL A 100 7.40 -5.51 -2.27
CA VAL A 100 6.79 -5.50 -0.94
C VAL A 100 7.87 -5.47 0.13
N TYR A 101 7.62 -4.73 1.19
CA TYR A 101 8.42 -4.66 2.40
C TYR A 101 7.56 -5.06 3.58
N GLU A 102 7.99 -6.04 4.35
CA GLU A 102 7.39 -6.41 5.62
C GLU A 102 8.36 -6.06 6.73
N LEU A 103 7.86 -5.36 7.75
CA LEU A 103 8.65 -4.92 8.89
C LEU A 103 8.09 -5.60 10.14
N PHE A 104 8.96 -6.24 10.91
CA PHE A 104 8.62 -6.92 12.16
C PHE A 104 9.20 -6.14 13.36
N GLY A 105 8.58 -6.27 14.54
CA GLY A 105 9.00 -5.58 15.76
C GLY A 105 8.16 -4.35 16.09
N ASN A 106 8.72 -3.42 16.86
CA ASN A 106 8.01 -2.25 17.39
C ASN A 106 7.88 -1.10 16.36
N THR A 107 7.28 -1.40 15.22
CA THR A 107 7.02 -0.45 14.13
C THR A 107 5.53 -0.18 13.96
N ALA A 108 5.19 1.03 13.51
CA ALA A 108 3.82 1.42 13.19
C ALA A 108 3.37 0.96 11.78
N THR A 109 4.32 0.59 10.91
CA THR A 109 4.08 0.16 9.54
C THR A 109 4.66 -1.21 9.29
N TRP A 110 3.78 -2.20 9.19
CA TRP A 110 4.22 -3.59 9.06
C TRP A 110 4.27 -4.05 7.61
N TYR A 111 3.52 -3.39 6.71
CA TYR A 111 3.44 -3.78 5.31
C TYR A 111 3.44 -2.55 4.42
N GLN A 112 4.41 -2.45 3.53
CA GLN A 112 4.53 -1.39 2.55
C GLN A 112 4.83 -1.99 1.19
N PHE A 113 4.39 -1.36 0.11
CA PHE A 113 4.71 -1.82 -1.23
C PHE A 113 4.64 -0.69 -2.24
N TYR A 114 5.19 -0.94 -3.42
CA TYR A 114 4.84 -0.18 -4.62
C TYR A 114 4.52 -1.10 -5.79
N VAL A 115 3.71 -0.62 -6.73
CA VAL A 115 3.31 -1.28 -7.97
C VAL A 115 3.53 -0.29 -9.11
N THR A 116 4.13 -0.73 -10.20
CA THR A 116 4.37 0.09 -11.39
C THR A 116 4.26 -0.73 -12.67
N ASP A 117 3.92 -0.07 -13.78
CA ASP A 117 4.11 -0.58 -15.14
C ASP A 117 5.54 -0.34 -15.68
N ASN A 118 6.43 0.24 -14.88
CA ASN A 118 7.79 0.70 -15.19
C ASN A 118 7.88 1.89 -16.17
N HIS A 119 6.77 2.47 -16.59
CA HIS A 119 6.76 3.51 -17.62
C HIS A 119 5.98 4.75 -17.18
N LYS A 120 4.71 4.60 -16.84
CA LYS A 120 3.79 5.72 -16.66
C LYS A 120 3.18 5.77 -15.27
N HIS A 121 2.92 4.62 -14.66
CA HIS A 121 2.15 4.56 -13.43
C HIS A 121 2.98 4.02 -12.28
N PHE A 122 2.91 4.71 -11.14
CA PHE A 122 3.53 4.27 -9.89
C PHE A 122 2.53 4.48 -8.76
N VAL A 123 2.14 3.40 -8.10
CA VAL A 123 1.34 3.43 -6.87
C VAL A 123 2.22 2.90 -5.75
N ARG A 124 2.30 3.62 -4.64
CA ARG A 124 2.84 3.08 -3.39
C ARG A 124 1.75 3.04 -2.33
N ALA A 125 1.86 2.10 -1.42
CA ALA A 125 1.01 2.07 -0.26
C ALA A 125 1.71 1.57 1.00
N ALA A 126 1.20 1.99 2.15
CA ALA A 126 1.70 1.59 3.45
C ALA A 126 0.54 1.38 4.42
N LEU A 127 0.51 0.21 5.06
CA LEU A 127 -0.49 -0.17 6.06
C LEU A 127 -0.05 0.28 7.44
N TYR A 128 -0.85 1.15 8.06
CA TYR A 128 -0.65 1.67 9.40
C TYR A 128 -1.76 1.18 10.32
N PHE A 129 -1.40 0.88 11.57
CA PHE A 129 -2.35 0.75 12.66
C PHE A 129 -2.42 2.08 13.42
N ASN A 130 -3.63 2.64 13.56
CA ASN A 130 -3.89 3.97 14.12
C ASN A 130 -3.70 4.02 15.65
N THR A 131 -3.40 2.89 16.28
CA THR A 131 -3.14 2.79 17.72
C THR A 131 -1.81 2.08 17.95
N GLN A 132 -1.03 2.58 18.91
CA GLN A 132 0.16 1.90 19.38
C GLN A 132 -0.25 0.53 19.92
N THR A 133 0.25 -0.51 19.27
CA THR A 133 -0.24 -1.87 19.45
C THR A 133 0.94 -2.80 19.68
N ASP A 134 0.81 -3.67 20.68
CA ASP A 134 1.76 -4.75 20.89
C ASP A 134 1.74 -5.68 19.68
N ALA A 135 2.92 -5.99 19.15
CA ALA A 135 3.08 -6.76 17.92
C ALA A 135 2.33 -8.10 17.97
N ASP A 136 2.46 -8.82 19.08
CA ASP A 136 1.80 -10.11 19.27
C ASP A 136 0.27 -10.02 19.25
N SER A 137 -0.29 -8.87 19.65
CA SER A 137 -1.74 -8.65 19.67
C SER A 137 -2.32 -8.35 18.29
N VAL A 138 -1.53 -7.77 17.38
CA VAL A 138 -2.01 -7.38 16.04
C VAL A 138 -1.69 -8.39 14.95
N ALA A 139 -0.79 -9.35 15.18
CA ALA A 139 -0.38 -10.33 14.17
C ALA A 139 -1.56 -11.02 13.43
N PRO A 140 -2.66 -11.46 14.09
CA PRO A 140 -3.80 -12.03 13.37
C PRO A 140 -4.51 -11.02 12.46
N VAL A 141 -4.72 -9.79 12.95
CA VAL A 141 -5.37 -8.71 12.19
C VAL A 141 -4.48 -8.27 11.04
N PHE A 142 -3.18 -8.17 11.29
CA PHE A 142 -2.17 -7.89 10.28
C PHE A 142 -2.22 -8.89 9.14
N ASN A 143 -2.13 -10.19 9.43
CA ASN A 143 -2.19 -11.24 8.41
C ASN A 143 -3.51 -11.18 7.62
N PHE A 144 -4.61 -10.83 8.29
CA PHE A 144 -5.89 -10.65 7.62
C PHE A 144 -5.90 -9.44 6.67
N LEU A 145 -5.40 -8.28 7.07
CA LEU A 145 -5.35 -7.08 6.22
C LEU A 145 -4.26 -7.16 5.15
N LYS A 146 -3.15 -7.85 5.43
CA LYS A 146 -2.11 -8.17 4.46
C LYS A 146 -2.72 -8.92 3.27
N ALA A 147 -3.57 -9.91 3.52
CA ALA A 147 -4.25 -10.63 2.45
C ALA A 147 -5.14 -9.71 1.58
N ASP A 148 -5.74 -8.65 2.15
CA ASP A 148 -6.48 -7.64 1.38
C ASP A 148 -5.54 -6.78 0.52
N ALA A 149 -4.40 -6.37 1.08
CA ALA A 149 -3.39 -5.61 0.35
C ALA A 149 -2.78 -6.42 -0.80
N GLU A 150 -2.52 -7.71 -0.60
CA GLU A 150 -2.08 -8.63 -1.65
C GLU A 150 -3.14 -8.81 -2.75
N HIS A 151 -4.42 -8.89 -2.38
CA HIS A 151 -5.53 -8.95 -3.34
C HIS A 151 -5.62 -7.66 -4.16
N LEU A 152 -5.47 -6.51 -3.52
CA LEU A 152 -5.38 -5.21 -4.18
C LEU A 152 -4.23 -5.19 -5.19
N ILE A 153 -3.01 -5.60 -4.79
CA ILE A 153 -1.86 -5.68 -5.69
C ILE A 153 -2.16 -6.55 -6.91
N LYS A 154 -2.75 -7.73 -6.71
CA LYS A 154 -3.07 -8.68 -7.79
C LYS A 154 -4.11 -8.15 -8.77
N THR A 155 -5.10 -7.41 -8.28
CA THR A 155 -6.22 -6.88 -9.07
C THR A 155 -5.98 -5.47 -9.60
N LEU A 156 -4.87 -4.84 -9.20
CA LEU A 156 -4.51 -3.52 -9.69
C LEU A 156 -4.30 -3.55 -11.20
N ASN A 157 -5.06 -2.69 -11.88
CA ASN A 157 -5.00 -2.52 -13.32
C ASN A 157 -4.97 -1.03 -13.69
N TRP A 158 -4.12 -0.68 -14.67
CA TRP A 158 -4.00 0.69 -15.18
C TRP A 158 -5.07 0.99 -16.23
N LYS A 159 -5.43 2.27 -16.39
CA LYS A 159 -6.36 2.76 -17.43
C LYS A 159 -5.63 3.46 -18.58
#